data_AF-A0A4R4FAQ4-F1
#
_entry.id   AF-A0A4R4FAQ4-F1
#
_cell.length_a   1.000
_cell.length_b   1.000
_cell.length_c   1.000
_cell.angle_alpha   90.00
_cell.angle_beta   90.00
_cell.angle_gamma   90.00
#
_symmetry.space_group_name_H-M   'P 1'
#
loop_
_entity.id
_entity.type
_entity.pdbx_description
1 polymer ?
#
loop_
_entity_poly.entity_id
_entity_poly.type
_entity_poly.pdbx_seq_one_letter_code
_entity_poly.pdbx_strand_id
1 'polypeptide(L)'
;MHERSGLAIVILIYLLVLGAIGIAALASYILQGIGMYTLGKKRGMRYPWLAFIPYARVYYQGELCGPLVFKKRRMDNPGIWLLVIPIASGVITGIFTVMVWAGMLANIVRLSDYAYISYYTIFDMFSGFGSGIMLLAFLGLILFTLAAAAVQKTLTVLVNRQIYERYTDGNYAVTHAVLGIFVPLYTAVYFFIIRNRE
;
A
#
# COMPACT_ATOMS: atom_id res chain seq x y z
N MET A 1 22.98 -36.15 -11.79
CA MET A 1 22.96 -35.94 -10.33
C MET A 1 23.25 -34.49 -9.91
N HIS A 2 23.98 -33.69 -10.71
CA HIS A 2 24.31 -32.29 -10.39
C HIS A 2 23.16 -31.26 -10.49
N GLU A 3 22.12 -31.49 -11.29
CA GLU A 3 21.00 -30.53 -11.42
C GLU A 3 20.10 -30.46 -10.17
N ARG A 4 19.93 -31.58 -9.46
CA ARG A 4 19.13 -31.62 -8.22
C ARG A 4 19.77 -30.80 -7.08
N SER A 5 21.10 -30.72 -7.04
CA SER A 5 21.82 -29.88 -6.06
C SER A 5 21.71 -28.38 -6.36
N GLY A 6 21.70 -27.98 -7.63
CA GLY A 6 21.57 -26.57 -8.01
C GLY A 6 20.20 -25.98 -7.63
N LEU A 7 19.12 -26.70 -7.94
CA LEU A 7 17.76 -26.29 -7.57
C LEU A 7 17.59 -26.23 -6.04
N ALA A 8 18.15 -27.18 -5.30
CA ALA A 8 18.10 -27.17 -3.84
C ALA A 8 18.80 -25.94 -3.23
N ILE A 9 19.95 -25.53 -3.78
CA ILE A 9 20.67 -24.33 -3.34
C ILE A 9 19.85 -23.07 -3.62
N VAL A 10 19.24 -22.95 -4.81
CA VAL A 10 18.39 -21.81 -5.17
C VAL A 10 17.17 -21.71 -4.25
N ILE A 11 16.50 -22.84 -3.98
CA ILE A 11 15.35 -22.90 -3.06
C ILE A 11 15.78 -22.52 -1.64
N LEU A 12 16.93 -23.01 -1.17
CA LEU A 12 17.47 -22.66 0.14
C LEU A 12 17.73 -21.15 0.26
N ILE A 13 18.40 -20.55 -0.74
CA ILE A 13 18.66 -19.09 -0.78
C ILE A 13 17.33 -18.33 -0.78
N TYR A 14 16.37 -18.76 -1.60
CA TYR A 14 15.04 -18.14 -1.66
C TYR A 14 14.33 -18.16 -0.29
N LEU A 15 14.34 -19.31 0.40
CA LEU A 15 13.73 -19.44 1.73
C LEU A 15 14.46 -18.60 2.79
N LEU A 16 15.79 -18.51 2.72
CA LEU A 16 16.57 -17.65 3.62
C LEU A 16 16.23 -16.17 3.41
N VAL A 17 16.12 -15.72 2.16
CA VAL A 17 15.73 -14.34 1.82
C VAL A 17 14.30 -14.06 2.29
N LEU A 18 13.34 -14.96 2.02
CA LEU A 18 11.97 -14.82 2.52
C LEU A 18 11.91 -14.80 4.04
N GLY A 19 12.67 -15.68 4.70
CA GLY A 19 12.77 -15.73 6.16
C GLY A 19 13.30 -14.41 6.73
N ALA A 20 14.36 -13.86 6.15
CA ALA A 20 14.93 -12.57 6.55
C ALA A 20 13.91 -11.42 6.37
N ILE A 21 13.21 -11.38 5.24
CA ILE A 21 12.16 -10.39 4.97
C ILE A 21 11.01 -10.54 5.97
N GLY A 22 10.57 -11.77 6.26
CA GLY A 22 9.50 -12.06 7.21
C GLY A 22 9.86 -11.61 8.64
N ILE A 23 11.07 -11.92 9.10
CA ILE A 23 11.58 -11.48 10.40
C ILE A 23 11.65 -9.94 10.45
N ALA A 24 12.19 -9.31 9.41
CA ALA A 24 12.27 -7.85 9.33
C ALA A 24 10.87 -7.20 9.35
N ALA A 25 9.91 -7.77 8.63
CA ALA A 25 8.52 -7.30 8.60
C ALA A 25 7.85 -7.43 9.99
N LEU A 26 8.05 -8.54 10.69
CA LEU A 26 7.55 -8.74 12.05
C LEU A 26 8.19 -7.78 13.05
N ALA A 27 9.51 -7.62 13.00
CA ALA A 27 10.23 -6.66 13.84
C ALA A 27 9.73 -5.24 13.59
N SER A 28 9.58 -4.82 12.33
CA SER A 28 8.96 -3.55 11.94
C SER A 28 7.59 -3.36 12.56
N TYR A 29 6.75 -4.39 12.43
CA TYR A 29 5.37 -4.35 12.89
C TYR A 29 5.29 -4.14 14.41
N ILE A 30 6.14 -4.83 15.17
CA ILE A 30 6.20 -4.74 16.63
C ILE A 30 6.81 -3.39 17.06
N LEU A 31 7.94 -2.98 16.47
CA LEU A 31 8.61 -1.72 16.80
C LEU A 31 7.70 -0.51 16.57
N GLN A 32 7.02 -0.47 15.42
CA GLN A 32 6.06 0.59 15.10
C GLN A 32 4.90 0.59 16.11
N GLY A 33 4.36 -0.60 16.43
CA GLY A 33 3.28 -0.76 17.40
C GLY A 33 3.66 -0.22 18.78
N ILE A 34 4.83 -0.60 19.30
CA ILE A 34 5.34 -0.12 20.59
C ILE A 34 5.57 1.40 20.56
N GLY A 35 6.14 1.93 19.47
CA GLY A 35 6.38 3.36 19.32
C GLY A 35 5.09 4.17 19.42
N MET A 36 4.09 3.82 18.60
CA MET A 36 2.79 4.51 18.57
C MET A 36 1.96 4.28 19.85
N TYR A 37 2.05 3.09 20.47
CA TYR A 37 1.40 2.79 21.74
C TYR A 37 1.90 3.72 22.85
N THR A 38 3.23 3.85 22.95
CA THR A 38 3.87 4.66 24.00
C THR A 38 3.55 6.14 23.82
N LEU A 39 3.64 6.65 22.59
CA LEU A 39 3.24 8.02 22.25
C LEU A 39 1.77 8.29 22.62
N GLY A 40 0.89 7.36 22.30
CA GLY A 40 -0.52 7.45 22.67
C GLY A 40 -0.78 7.56 24.15
N LYS A 41 -0.12 6.69 24.92
CA LYS A 41 -0.28 6.62 26.36
C LYS A 41 0.15 7.94 27.01
N LYS A 42 1.27 8.52 26.57
CA LYS A 42 1.75 9.82 27.03
C LYS A 42 0.83 10.97 26.65
N ARG A 43 0.17 10.89 25.49
CA ARG A 43 -0.85 11.85 25.04
C ARG A 43 -2.24 11.65 25.66
N GLY A 44 -2.41 10.71 26.58
CA GLY A 44 -3.71 10.44 27.21
C GLY A 44 -4.78 9.89 26.24
N MET A 45 -4.36 9.27 25.13
CA MET A 45 -5.28 8.67 24.16
C MET A 45 -6.06 7.52 24.82
N ARG A 46 -7.38 7.45 24.56
CA ARG A 46 -8.28 6.46 25.18
C ARG A 46 -7.95 5.00 24.82
N TYR A 47 -7.45 4.76 23.60
CA TYR A 47 -7.19 3.41 23.09
C TYR A 47 -5.81 3.25 22.42
N PRO A 48 -4.69 3.35 23.17
CA PRO A 48 -3.35 3.27 22.57
C PRO A 48 -3.01 1.90 21.98
N TRP A 49 -3.69 0.86 22.45
CA TRP A 49 -3.53 -0.53 22.01
C TRP A 49 -3.95 -0.76 20.54
N LEU A 50 -4.73 0.16 19.94
CA LEU A 50 -5.08 0.09 18.51
C LEU A 50 -3.85 0.11 17.60
N ALA A 51 -2.71 0.58 18.10
CA ALA A 51 -1.42 0.47 17.43
C ALA A 51 -1.02 -0.98 17.06
N PHE A 52 -1.63 -2.01 17.65
CA PHE A 52 -1.32 -3.43 17.37
C PHE A 52 -2.35 -4.14 16.47
N ILE A 53 -3.36 -3.45 15.97
CA ILE A 53 -4.32 -4.04 15.00
C ILE A 53 -4.04 -3.45 13.63
N PRO A 54 -3.86 -4.22 12.54
CA PRO A 54 -3.45 -3.71 11.24
C PRO A 54 -4.26 -2.51 10.71
N TYR A 55 -5.58 -2.65 10.57
CA TYR A 55 -6.43 -1.57 10.07
C TYR A 55 -6.65 -0.45 11.10
N ALA A 56 -6.84 -0.83 12.37
CA ALA A 56 -7.03 0.16 13.43
C ALA A 56 -5.76 0.96 13.72
N ARG A 57 -4.57 0.42 13.42
CA ARG A 57 -3.27 1.10 13.51
C ARG A 57 -3.21 2.27 12.55
N VAL A 58 -3.67 2.08 11.32
CA VAL A 58 -3.67 3.14 10.30
C VAL A 58 -4.61 4.27 10.72
N TYR A 59 -5.80 3.92 11.22
CA TYR A 59 -6.72 4.89 11.82
C TYR A 59 -6.09 5.61 13.02
N TYR A 60 -5.51 4.85 13.93
CA TYR A 60 -4.88 5.33 15.16
C TYR A 60 -3.68 6.24 14.90
N GLN A 61 -2.91 5.96 13.85
CA GLN A 61 -1.82 6.83 13.39
C GLN A 61 -2.34 8.21 12.96
N GLY A 62 -3.50 8.27 12.30
CA GLY A 62 -4.16 9.54 12.01
C GLY A 62 -4.74 10.21 13.27
N GLU A 63 -5.31 9.46 14.21
CA GLU A 63 -5.73 10.00 15.51
C GLU A 63 -4.56 10.60 16.31
N LEU A 64 -3.39 9.95 16.28
CA LEU A 64 -2.16 10.49 16.87
C LEU A 64 -1.76 11.83 16.24
N CYS A 65 -2.01 12.04 14.95
CA CYS A 65 -1.74 13.32 14.30
C CYS A 65 -2.62 14.46 14.84
N GLY A 66 -3.86 14.15 15.21
CA GLY A 66 -4.90 15.14 15.48
C GLY A 66 -5.35 15.83 14.18
N PRO A 67 -6.01 17.00 14.26
CA PRO A 67 -6.48 17.73 13.09
C PRO A 67 -5.32 18.08 12.15
N LEU A 68 -5.41 17.62 10.89
CA LEU A 68 -4.37 17.85 9.90
C LEU A 68 -4.52 19.26 9.33
N VAL A 69 -3.53 20.13 9.56
CA VAL A 69 -3.52 21.48 9.01
C VAL A 69 -2.48 21.53 7.89
N PHE A 70 -2.95 21.70 6.66
CA PHE A 70 -2.09 21.86 5.50
C PHE A 70 -2.37 23.19 4.80
N LYS A 71 -1.43 24.13 4.96
CA LYS A 71 -1.55 25.52 4.48
C LYS A 71 -2.86 26.16 4.96
N LYS A 72 -3.82 26.37 4.05
CA LYS A 72 -5.12 27.04 4.32
C LYS A 72 -6.27 26.04 4.50
N ARG A 73 -6.02 24.73 4.42
CA ARG A 73 -7.03 23.69 4.54
C ARG A 73 -6.78 22.92 5.83
N ARG A 74 -7.86 22.67 6.57
CA ARG A 74 -7.87 21.81 7.75
C ARG A 74 -8.70 20.58 7.42
N MET A 75 -8.15 19.41 7.75
CA MET A 75 -8.86 18.14 7.65
C MET A 75 -8.99 17.58 9.05
N ASP A 76 -10.21 17.57 9.53
CA ASP A 76 -10.55 16.95 10.80
C ASP A 76 -10.55 15.43 10.63
N ASN A 77 -10.02 14.72 11.64
CA ASN A 77 -9.96 13.26 11.71
C ASN A 77 -9.24 12.58 10.51
N PRO A 78 -7.93 12.85 10.28
CA PRO A 78 -7.17 12.21 9.21
C PRO A 78 -7.13 10.68 9.29
N GLY A 79 -7.33 10.10 10.48
CA GLY A 79 -7.39 8.65 10.68
C GLY A 79 -8.49 7.97 9.87
N ILE A 80 -9.66 8.60 9.76
CA ILE A 80 -10.78 8.05 8.97
C ILE A 80 -10.42 8.07 7.49
N TRP A 81 -9.87 9.17 6.99
CA TRP A 81 -9.47 9.30 5.59
C TRP A 81 -8.37 8.31 5.19
N LEU A 82 -7.40 8.07 6.07
CA LEU A 82 -6.37 7.04 5.86
C LEU A 82 -6.95 5.63 5.72
N LEU A 83 -8.10 5.34 6.35
CA LEU A 83 -8.77 4.06 6.26
C LEU A 83 -9.74 3.99 5.06
N VAL A 84 -10.50 5.06 4.81
CA VAL A 84 -11.53 5.10 3.77
C VAL A 84 -10.95 5.09 2.37
N ILE A 85 -9.88 5.86 2.11
CA ILE A 85 -9.26 5.95 0.78
C ILE A 85 -8.87 4.57 0.21
N PRO A 86 -8.10 3.71 0.91
CA PRO A 86 -7.73 2.40 0.39
C PRO A 86 -8.91 1.43 0.28
N ILE A 87 -9.91 1.54 1.16
CA ILE A 87 -11.11 0.69 1.07
C ILE A 87 -11.92 1.08 -0.17
N ALA A 88 -12.19 2.37 -0.35
CA ALA A 88 -12.95 2.88 -1.49
C ALA A 88 -12.24 2.59 -2.81
N SER A 89 -10.94 2.88 -2.90
CA SER A 89 -10.15 2.58 -4.10
C SER A 89 -10.06 1.08 -4.35
N GLY A 90 -9.96 0.26 -3.30
CA GLY A 90 -9.96 -1.19 -3.40
C GLY A 90 -11.27 -1.76 -3.94
N VAL A 91 -12.42 -1.26 -3.48
CA VAL A 91 -13.74 -1.66 -3.99
C VAL A 91 -13.89 -1.28 -5.47
N ILE A 92 -13.58 -0.03 -5.83
CA ILE A 92 -13.63 0.44 -7.23
C ILE A 92 -12.72 -0.43 -8.11
N THR A 93 -11.45 -0.59 -7.71
CA THR A 93 -10.48 -1.40 -8.44
C THR A 93 -10.97 -2.84 -8.58
N GLY A 94 -11.51 -3.43 -7.51
CA GLY A 94 -12.00 -4.81 -7.49
C GLY A 94 -13.14 -5.03 -8.48
N ILE A 95 -14.14 -4.15 -8.47
CA ILE A 95 -15.28 -4.21 -9.41
C ILE A 95 -14.78 -4.11 -10.86
N PHE A 96 -13.96 -3.10 -11.16
CA PHE A 96 -13.43 -2.92 -12.51
C PHE A 96 -12.54 -4.08 -12.95
N THR A 97 -11.74 -4.64 -12.04
CA THR A 97 -10.87 -5.79 -12.32
C THR A 97 -11.73 -6.99 -12.73
N VAL A 98 -12.78 -7.31 -11.97
CA VAL A 98 -13.71 -8.39 -12.30
C VAL A 98 -14.35 -8.17 -13.68
N MET A 99 -14.79 -6.94 -13.97
CA MET A 99 -15.39 -6.60 -15.28
C MET A 99 -14.40 -6.78 -16.43
N VAL A 100 -13.15 -6.32 -16.27
CA VAL A 100 -12.10 -6.43 -17.30
C VAL A 100 -11.75 -7.90 -17.54
N TRP A 101 -11.56 -8.69 -16.47
CA TRP A 101 -11.25 -10.12 -16.61
C TRP A 101 -12.43 -10.92 -17.20
N ALA A 102 -13.67 -10.62 -16.80
CA ALA A 102 -14.84 -11.25 -17.40
C ALA A 102 -14.94 -10.94 -18.90
N GLY A 103 -14.68 -9.69 -19.29
CA GLY A 103 -14.60 -9.27 -20.68
C GLY A 103 -13.49 -10.00 -21.46
N MET A 104 -12.30 -10.13 -20.87
CA MET A 104 -11.18 -10.85 -21.47
C MET A 104 -11.49 -12.34 -21.66
N LEU A 105 -12.07 -12.98 -20.64
CA LEU A 105 -12.52 -14.39 -20.72
C LEU A 105 -13.55 -14.59 -21.84
N ALA A 106 -14.52 -13.68 -21.98
CA ALA A 106 -15.50 -13.76 -23.07
C ALA A 106 -14.86 -13.66 -24.46
N ASN A 107 -13.81 -12.84 -24.63
CA ASN A 107 -13.07 -12.78 -25.89
C ASN A 107 -12.26 -14.06 -26.15
N ILE A 108 -11.61 -14.62 -25.12
CA ILE A 108 -10.87 -15.89 -25.24
C ILE A 108 -11.79 -17.05 -25.67
N VAL A 109 -12.99 -17.14 -25.09
CA VAL A 109 -13.98 -18.18 -25.47
C VAL A 109 -14.47 -17.99 -26.90
N ARG A 110 -14.72 -16.74 -27.34
CA ARG A 110 -15.05 -16.46 -28.74
C ARG A 110 -13.91 -16.87 -29.67
N LEU A 111 -12.67 -16.54 -29.32
CA LEU A 111 -11.49 -16.94 -30.09
C LEU A 111 -11.37 -18.46 -30.21
N SER A 112 -11.76 -19.24 -29.18
CA SER A 112 -11.76 -20.71 -29.27
C SER A 112 -12.81 -21.28 -30.23
N ASP A 113 -13.98 -20.65 -30.37
CA ASP A 113 -15.00 -21.06 -31.34
C ASP A 113 -14.59 -20.72 -32.78
N TYR A 114 -13.90 -19.60 -32.96
CA TYR A 114 -13.46 -19.09 -34.26
C TYR A 114 -12.14 -19.75 -34.73
N ALA A 115 -11.30 -20.28 -33.83
CA ALA A 115 -10.03 -20.99 -34.10
C ALA A 115 -10.13 -22.16 -35.09
N TYR A 116 -11.34 -22.66 -35.37
CA TYR A 116 -11.57 -23.82 -36.23
C TYR A 116 -11.57 -23.50 -37.75
N ILE A 117 -11.63 -22.22 -38.17
CA ILE A 117 -11.95 -21.86 -39.58
C ILE A 117 -10.90 -21.00 -40.32
N SER A 118 -10.01 -20.23 -39.68
CA SER A 118 -9.06 -19.39 -40.45
C SER A 118 -7.83 -18.89 -39.67
N TYR A 119 -6.85 -18.37 -40.42
CA TYR A 119 -5.52 -17.91 -40.01
C TYR A 119 -5.61 -16.69 -39.06
N TYR A 120 -5.44 -16.92 -37.75
CA TYR A 120 -5.43 -15.83 -36.76
C TYR A 120 -4.13 -15.05 -36.80
N THR A 121 -4.23 -13.73 -36.94
CA THR A 121 -3.13 -12.82 -36.64
C THR A 121 -3.23 -12.35 -35.18
N ILE A 122 -2.13 -11.86 -34.58
CA ILE A 122 -2.15 -11.28 -33.22
C ILE A 122 -3.22 -10.15 -33.12
N PHE A 123 -3.46 -9.45 -34.23
CA PHE A 123 -4.50 -8.42 -34.34
C PHE A 123 -5.92 -8.97 -34.19
N ASP A 124 -6.16 -10.26 -34.45
CA ASP A 124 -7.48 -10.88 -34.31
C ASP A 124 -7.86 -11.24 -32.87
N MET A 125 -6.86 -11.47 -32.01
CA MET A 125 -7.08 -11.48 -30.55
C MET A 125 -7.62 -10.12 -30.05
N PHE A 126 -7.37 -9.06 -30.83
CA PHE A 126 -7.83 -7.71 -30.61
C PHE A 126 -8.82 -7.22 -31.69
N SER A 127 -9.48 -8.06 -32.50
CA SER A 127 -10.34 -7.59 -33.63
C SER A 127 -11.85 -7.61 -33.37
N GLY A 128 -12.27 -7.63 -32.09
CA GLY A 128 -13.67 -7.42 -31.70
C GLY A 128 -13.94 -6.00 -31.19
N PHE A 129 -15.20 -5.55 -31.24
CA PHE A 129 -15.72 -4.29 -30.66
C PHE A 129 -15.34 -4.07 -29.16
N GLY A 130 -14.76 -5.07 -28.49
CA GLY A 130 -14.35 -5.06 -27.08
C GLY A 130 -12.84 -4.96 -26.81
N SER A 131 -11.93 -5.10 -27.77
CA SER A 131 -10.48 -5.20 -27.50
C SER A 131 -9.80 -3.86 -27.19
N GLY A 132 -10.07 -2.82 -27.99
CA GLY A 132 -9.54 -1.47 -27.78
C GLY A 132 -10.14 -0.81 -26.55
N ILE A 133 -11.45 -1.01 -26.31
CA ILE A 133 -12.13 -0.52 -25.11
C ILE A 133 -11.60 -1.25 -23.86
N MET A 134 -11.32 -2.56 -23.92
CA MET A 134 -10.71 -3.29 -22.81
C MET A 134 -9.28 -2.86 -22.52
N LEU A 135 -8.48 -2.59 -23.55
CA LEU A 135 -7.12 -2.08 -23.38
C LEU A 135 -7.14 -0.67 -22.75
N LEU A 136 -8.03 0.21 -23.19
CA LEU A 136 -8.25 1.52 -22.56
C LEU A 136 -8.78 1.40 -21.13
N ALA A 137 -9.67 0.46 -20.85
CA ALA A 137 -10.18 0.21 -19.50
C ALA A 137 -9.08 -0.32 -18.57
N PHE A 138 -8.20 -1.21 -19.05
CA PHE A 138 -7.06 -1.74 -18.31
C PHE A 138 -6.02 -0.65 -18.03
N LEU A 139 -5.67 0.17 -19.03
CA LEU A 139 -4.80 1.33 -18.84
C LEU A 139 -5.42 2.33 -17.86
N GLY A 140 -6.71 2.62 -17.98
CA GLY A 140 -7.46 3.47 -17.06
C GLY A 140 -7.42 2.94 -15.63
N LEU A 141 -7.55 1.62 -15.44
CA LEU A 141 -7.45 0.96 -14.14
C LEU A 141 -6.04 1.09 -13.53
N ILE A 142 -4.99 0.91 -14.34
CA ILE A 142 -3.60 1.10 -13.89
C ILE A 142 -3.38 2.56 -13.46
N LEU A 143 -3.83 3.52 -14.27
CA LEU A 143 -3.70 4.94 -13.93
C LEU A 143 -4.47 5.29 -12.66
N PHE A 144 -5.70 4.77 -12.51
CA PHE A 144 -6.51 4.98 -11.31
C PHE A 144 -5.85 4.41 -10.06
N THR A 145 -5.38 3.16 -10.11
CA THR A 145 -4.71 2.51 -8.97
C THR A 145 -3.42 3.22 -8.59
N LEU A 146 -2.63 3.66 -9.58
CA LEU A 146 -1.44 4.47 -9.35
C LEU A 146 -1.78 5.81 -8.69
N ALA A 147 -2.81 6.51 -9.18
CA ALA A 147 -3.27 7.76 -8.61
C ALA A 147 -3.79 7.58 -7.17
N ALA A 148 -4.59 6.54 -6.92
CA ALA A 148 -5.10 6.22 -5.60
C ALA A 148 -3.97 5.89 -4.61
N ALA A 149 -2.97 5.12 -5.04
CA ALA A 149 -1.79 4.82 -4.25
C ALA A 149 -0.98 6.09 -3.93
N ALA A 150 -0.79 6.97 -4.91
CA ALA A 150 -0.12 8.25 -4.71
C ALA A 150 -0.84 9.10 -3.66
N VAL A 151 -2.16 9.27 -3.77
CA VAL A 151 -2.99 10.00 -2.80
C VAL A 151 -2.83 9.42 -1.39
N GLN A 152 -2.91 8.11 -1.24
CA GLN A 152 -2.77 7.44 0.05
C GLN A 152 -1.37 7.66 0.67
N LYS A 153 -0.30 7.52 -0.13
CA LYS A 153 1.08 7.73 0.33
C LYS A 153 1.31 9.19 0.71
N THR A 154 0.83 10.14 -0.09
CA THR A 154 0.91 11.57 0.22
C THR A 154 0.20 11.90 1.53
N LEU A 155 -1.03 11.40 1.74
CA LEU A 155 -1.74 11.63 2.99
C LEU A 155 -0.98 11.04 4.19
N THR A 156 -0.43 9.84 4.04
CA THR A 156 0.39 9.20 5.08
C THR A 156 1.63 10.03 5.41
N VAL A 157 2.29 10.62 4.42
CA VAL A 157 3.43 11.53 4.63
C VAL A 157 3.01 12.78 5.38
N LEU A 158 1.89 13.40 5.02
CA LEU A 158 1.41 14.59 5.70
C LEU A 158 1.10 14.31 7.18
N VAL A 159 0.46 13.17 7.44
CA VAL A 159 0.18 12.68 8.80
C VAL A 159 1.47 12.44 9.58
N ASN A 160 2.41 11.69 9.00
CA ASN A 160 3.70 11.42 9.64
C ASN A 160 4.49 12.69 9.90
N ARG A 161 4.56 13.59 8.92
CA ARG A 161 5.23 14.88 9.03
C ARG A 161 4.70 15.65 10.22
N GLN A 162 3.38 15.81 10.37
CA GLN A 162 2.82 16.58 11.49
C GLN A 162 3.03 15.89 12.85
N ILE A 163 3.07 14.56 12.90
CA ILE A 163 3.47 13.85 14.11
C ILE A 163 4.93 14.15 14.44
N TYR A 164 5.81 14.13 13.44
CA TYR A 164 7.26 14.32 13.60
C TYR A 164 7.64 15.77 13.89
N GLU A 165 6.91 16.76 13.37
CA GLU A 165 7.09 18.19 13.64
C GLU A 165 7.00 18.54 15.14
N ARG A 166 6.41 17.66 15.95
CA ARG A 166 6.39 17.82 17.42
C ARG A 166 7.71 17.43 18.12
N TYR A 167 8.61 16.73 17.42
CA TYR A 167 9.84 16.15 17.99
C TYR A 167 11.13 16.55 17.28
N THR A 168 11.01 17.26 16.16
CA THR A 168 12.13 17.71 15.34
C THR A 168 11.72 18.96 14.57
N ASP A 169 12.70 19.73 14.07
CA ASP A 169 12.41 20.90 13.25
C ASP A 169 11.64 20.55 11.97
N GLY A 170 10.86 21.52 11.47
CA GLY A 170 9.93 21.31 10.35
C GLY A 170 10.57 20.73 9.09
N ASN A 171 11.79 21.16 8.73
CA ASN A 171 12.49 20.61 7.55
C ASN A 171 12.91 19.15 7.75
N TYR A 172 13.38 18.78 8.94
CA TYR A 172 13.77 17.41 9.25
C TYR A 172 12.55 16.48 9.36
N ALA A 173 11.42 16.98 9.86
CA ALA A 173 10.16 16.23 9.91
C ALA A 173 9.69 15.80 8.50
N VAL A 174 9.80 16.68 7.51
CA VAL A 174 9.48 16.35 6.10
C VAL A 174 10.39 15.24 5.59
N THR A 175 11.70 15.37 5.81
CA THR A 175 12.70 14.38 5.38
C THR A 175 12.39 13.01 5.99
N HIS A 176 12.14 12.93 7.29
CA HIS A 176 11.79 11.69 7.96
C HIS A 176 10.47 11.08 7.44
N ALA A 177 9.47 11.92 7.15
CA ALA A 177 8.20 11.46 6.61
C ALA A 177 8.35 10.88 5.19
N VAL A 178 9.13 11.53 4.34
CA VAL A 178 9.40 11.09 2.96
C VAL A 178 10.28 9.84 2.92
N LEU A 179 11.32 9.77 3.75
CA LEU A 179 12.16 8.57 3.89
C LEU A 179 11.34 7.33 4.28
N GLY A 180 10.27 7.52 5.06
CA GLY A 180 9.32 6.46 5.40
C GLY A 180 8.59 5.82 4.21
N ILE A 181 8.50 6.49 3.05
CA ILE A 181 7.94 5.89 1.83
C ILE A 181 8.97 4.97 1.17
N PHE A 182 10.21 5.46 1.03
CA PHE A 182 11.23 4.83 0.18
C PHE A 182 12.04 3.76 0.90
N VAL A 183 12.23 3.90 2.21
CA VAL A 183 13.04 3.00 3.03
C VAL A 183 12.10 2.13 3.87
N PRO A 184 11.94 0.84 3.53
CA PRO A 184 11.25 -0.11 4.39
C PRO A 184 11.84 -0.07 5.80
N LEU A 185 11.04 -0.32 6.84
CA LEU A 185 11.43 -0.29 8.27
C LEU A 185 11.65 1.11 8.86
N TYR A 186 11.91 2.13 8.05
CA TYR A 186 12.25 3.47 8.53
C TYR A 186 11.20 4.05 9.48
N THR A 187 9.94 4.03 9.06
CA THR A 187 8.82 4.53 9.86
C THR A 187 8.73 3.81 11.21
N ALA A 188 8.91 2.48 11.22
CA ALA A 188 8.86 1.69 12.45
C ALA A 188 9.97 2.06 13.44
N VAL A 189 11.21 2.15 12.93
CA VAL A 189 12.38 2.53 13.72
C VAL A 189 12.24 3.96 14.23
N TYR A 190 11.81 4.90 13.39
CA TYR A 190 11.67 6.30 13.78
C TYR A 190 10.59 6.48 14.85
N PHE A 191 9.41 5.86 14.70
CA PHE A 191 8.37 5.86 15.75
C PHE A 191 8.88 5.29 17.07
N PHE A 192 9.71 4.24 17.02
CA PHE A 192 10.32 3.65 18.20
C PHE A 192 11.34 4.60 18.87
N ILE A 193 12.14 5.32 18.09
CA ILE A 193 13.13 6.28 18.60
C ILE A 193 12.44 7.46 19.30
N ILE A 194 11.42 8.06 18.66
CA ILE A 194 10.77 9.26 19.19
C ILE A 194 9.80 8.98 20.35
N ARG A 195 9.47 7.72 20.62
CA ARG A 195 8.47 7.31 21.62
C ARG A 195 8.69 7.89 23.02
N ASN A 196 9.96 8.15 23.37
CA ASN A 196 10.38 8.64 24.68
C ASN A 196 10.73 10.12 24.70
N ARG A 197 10.55 10.85 23.60
CA ARG A 197 10.93 12.27 23.48
C ARG A 197 9.83 13.27 23.90
N GLU A 198 8.67 12.77 24.33
CA GLU A 198 7.71 13.52 25.17
C GLU A 198 8.07 13.40 26.64
#